data_AF-A0A3N5GR22-F1
#
_entry.id   AF-A0A3N5GR22-F1
#
_cell.length_a   1.000
_cell.length_b   1.000
_cell.length_c   1.000
_cell.angle_alpha   90.00
_cell.angle_beta   90.00
_cell.angle_gamma   90.00
#
_symmetry.space_group_name_H-M   'P 1'
#
loop_
_entity.id
_entity.type
_entity.pdbx_description
1 polymer ?
#
loop_
_entity_poly.entity_id
_entity_poly.type
_entity_poly.pdbx_seq_one_letter_code
_entity_poly.pdbx_strand_id
1 'polypeptide(L)'
;MSGLKQPLLGIVATALVIIVALAFISLFELPVFTGWVAYFLLCVIPMQIITVVLWGSNPGFVAKQHQPTKGLTLTLSTLVVGVIVALVSFATIGGSVSPPTPMLAMCSIVSVVITFWAAIMWGGWPFTAMFKNPIVAGLTTLVACYVVNYLLFRIFFD
;
A
#
# COMPACT_ATOMS: atom_id res chain seq x y z
N MET A 1 12.42 15.25 -16.76
CA MET A 1 12.54 14.25 -17.85
C MET A 1 11.71 14.64 -19.09
N SER A 2 11.53 15.93 -19.38
CA SER A 2 10.75 16.40 -20.53
C SER A 2 11.64 16.41 -21.78
N GLY A 3 11.68 15.30 -22.52
CA GLY A 3 12.41 15.24 -23.80
C GLY A 3 12.61 13.84 -24.38
N LEU A 4 12.56 12.79 -23.56
CA LEU A 4 12.69 11.42 -24.03
C LEU A 4 11.33 10.91 -24.56
N LYS A 5 11.32 10.41 -25.80
CA LYS A 5 10.14 9.77 -26.39
C LYS A 5 10.02 8.33 -25.88
N GLN A 6 8.81 7.78 -25.93
CA GLN A 6 8.60 6.34 -25.76
C GLN A 6 9.32 5.59 -26.91
N PRO A 7 9.90 4.40 -26.68
CA PRO A 7 9.91 3.61 -25.44
C PRO A 7 11.06 3.95 -24.47
N LEU A 8 12.01 4.79 -24.89
CA LEU A 8 13.23 5.08 -24.13
C LEU A 8 12.93 5.68 -22.75
N LEU A 9 11.90 6.55 -22.66
CA LEU A 9 11.44 7.09 -21.39
C LEU A 9 11.05 5.98 -20.39
N GLY A 10 10.32 4.95 -20.86
CA GLY A 10 9.91 3.81 -20.03
C GLY A 10 11.09 2.97 -19.58
N ILE A 11 12.06 2.71 -20.47
CA ILE A 11 13.29 1.97 -20.14
C ILE A 11 14.09 2.70 -19.07
N VAL A 12 14.33 4.00 -19.25
CA VAL A 12 15.09 4.82 -18.30
C VAL A 12 14.39 4.90 -16.95
N ALA A 13 13.06 5.10 -16.94
CA ALA A 13 12.29 5.12 -15.71
C ALA A 13 12.35 3.77 -14.97
N THR A 14 12.24 2.65 -15.69
CA THR A 14 12.32 1.31 -15.12
C THR A 14 13.71 1.04 -14.53
N ALA A 15 14.77 1.35 -15.28
CA ALA A 15 16.13 1.21 -14.81
C ALA A 15 16.40 2.03 -13.54
N LEU A 16 15.89 3.27 -13.49
CA LEU A 16 16.00 4.13 -12.31
C LEU A 16 15.30 3.52 -11.10
N VAL A 17 14.08 3.00 -11.26
CA VAL A 17 13.34 2.32 -10.18
C VAL A 17 14.09 1.09 -9.68
N ILE A 18 14.63 0.27 -10.58
CA ILE A 18 15.41 -0.93 -10.22
C ILE A 18 16.65 -0.53 -9.41
N ILE A 19 17.40 0.49 -9.86
CA ILE A 19 18.60 0.97 -9.16
C ILE A 19 18.24 1.46 -7.75
N VAL A 20 17.17 2.26 -7.63
CA VAL A 20 16.70 2.75 -6.32
C VAL A 20 16.28 1.60 -5.42
N ALA A 21 15.56 0.60 -5.96
CA ALA A 21 15.15 -0.57 -5.19
C ALA A 21 16.37 -1.39 -4.71
N LEU A 22 17.35 -1.66 -5.58
CA LEU A 22 18.57 -2.36 -5.20
C LEU A 22 19.41 -1.60 -4.17
N ALA A 23 19.54 -0.28 -4.34
CA ALA A 23 20.20 0.56 -3.36
C ALA A 23 19.48 0.50 -2.00
N PHE A 24 18.15 0.55 -1.98
CA PHE A 24 17.38 0.39 -0.75
C PHE A 24 17.57 -0.99 -0.11
N ILE A 25 17.53 -2.07 -0.90
CA ILE A 25 17.76 -3.44 -0.41
C ILE A 25 19.15 -3.57 0.22
N SER A 26 20.18 -2.95 -0.38
CA SER A 26 21.56 -3.01 0.12
C SER A 26 21.76 -2.37 1.50
N LEU A 27 20.79 -1.63 2.03
CA LEU A 27 20.84 -1.04 3.37
C LEU A 27 20.56 -2.05 4.49
N PHE A 28 20.12 -3.27 4.17
CA PHE A 28 19.64 -4.24 5.15
C PHE A 28 20.34 -5.59 5.02
N GLU A 29 20.57 -6.24 6.15
CA GLU A 29 20.92 -7.66 6.19
C GLU A 29 19.71 -8.52 5.83
N LEU A 30 19.96 -9.71 5.28
CA LEU A 30 18.91 -10.61 4.81
C LEU A 30 17.80 -10.87 5.87
N PRO A 31 18.10 -11.15 7.15
CA PRO A 31 17.06 -11.42 8.15
C PRO A 31 16.17 -10.20 8.45
N VAL A 32 16.75 -9.00 8.43
CA VAL A 32 16.01 -7.74 8.65
C VAL A 32 15.15 -7.44 7.42
N PHE A 33 15.70 -7.66 6.23
CA PHE A 33 15.01 -7.42 4.98
C PHE A 33 13.81 -8.34 4.81
N THR A 34 13.97 -9.65 5.00
CA THR A 34 12.88 -10.63 4.83
C THR A 34 11.88 -10.64 5.98
N GLY A 35 12.25 -10.12 7.15
CA GLY A 35 11.36 -9.95 8.30
C GLY A 35 10.65 -8.59 8.27
N TRP A 36 11.20 -7.63 9.02
CA TRP A 36 10.56 -6.33 9.28
C TRP A 36 10.32 -5.50 8.02
N VAL A 37 11.31 -5.42 7.13
CA VAL A 37 11.20 -4.57 5.93
C VAL A 37 10.14 -5.13 4.98
N ALA A 38 10.20 -6.42 4.65
CA ALA A 38 9.22 -7.07 3.80
C ALA A 38 7.80 -6.95 4.40
N TYR A 39 7.64 -7.22 5.70
CA TYR A 39 6.36 -7.07 6.39
C TYR A 39 5.81 -5.63 6.29
N PHE A 40 6.64 -4.63 6.56
CA PHE A 40 6.24 -3.24 6.47
C PHE A 40 5.83 -2.87 5.03
N LEU A 41 6.61 -3.26 4.02
CA LEU A 41 6.29 -2.99 2.62
C LEU A 41 4.96 -3.62 2.22
N LEU A 42 4.63 -4.83 2.69
CA LEU A 42 3.33 -5.45 2.47
C LEU A 42 2.17 -4.60 3.03
N CYS A 43 2.36 -3.98 4.19
CA CYS A 43 1.34 -3.13 4.83
C CYS A 43 1.08 -1.81 4.08
N VAL A 44 2.04 -1.36 3.27
CA VAL A 44 1.95 -0.13 2.47
C VAL A 44 1.11 -0.37 1.20
N ILE A 45 1.11 -1.58 0.65
CA ILE A 45 0.49 -1.90 -0.65
C ILE A 45 -1.01 -1.56 -0.71
N PRO A 46 -1.87 -1.92 0.27
CA PRO A 46 -3.29 -1.60 0.20
C PRO A 46 -3.55 -0.10 0.02
N MET A 47 -2.78 0.75 0.71
CA MET A 47 -2.91 2.21 0.55
C MET A 47 -2.43 2.70 -0.82
N GLN A 48 -1.44 2.05 -1.43
CA GLN A 48 -1.02 2.35 -2.81
C GLN A 48 -2.14 2.06 -3.79
N ILE A 49 -2.85 0.93 -3.62
CA ILE A 49 -4.00 0.55 -4.46
C ILE A 49 -5.08 1.63 -4.38
N ILE A 50 -5.46 2.06 -3.17
CA ILE A 50 -6.48 3.10 -2.97
C ILE A 50 -6.04 4.43 -3.62
N THR A 51 -4.79 4.82 -3.42
CA THR A 51 -4.22 6.06 -3.96
C THR A 51 -4.24 6.09 -5.50
N VAL A 52 -3.92 4.96 -6.13
CA VAL A 52 -3.90 4.87 -7.59
C VAL A 52 -5.31 4.75 -8.16
N VAL A 53 -6.11 3.85 -7.61
CA VAL A 53 -7.39 3.41 -8.22
C VAL A 53 -8.54 4.32 -7.82
N LEU A 54 -8.75 4.54 -6.51
CA LEU A 54 -9.90 5.29 -6.03
C LEU A 54 -9.63 6.81 -5.99
N TRP A 55 -8.38 7.22 -5.79
CA TRP A 55 -8.00 8.63 -5.81
C TRP A 55 -7.45 9.10 -7.15
N GLY A 56 -7.33 8.20 -8.14
CA GLY A 56 -6.84 8.52 -9.48
C GLY A 56 -5.44 9.13 -9.50
N SER A 57 -4.60 8.84 -8.49
CA SER A 57 -3.29 9.48 -8.28
C SER A 57 -3.32 11.02 -8.23
N ASN A 58 -4.50 11.62 -7.97
CA ASN A 58 -4.68 13.08 -7.94
C ASN A 58 -5.78 13.54 -6.98
N PRO A 59 -5.75 13.12 -5.69
CA PRO A 59 -6.74 13.59 -4.73
C PRO A 59 -6.61 15.10 -4.50
N GLY A 60 -7.71 15.74 -4.07
CA GLY A 60 -7.82 17.21 -4.01
C GLY A 60 -6.71 17.93 -3.24
N PHE A 61 -6.11 17.30 -2.22
CA PHE A 61 -5.04 17.89 -1.41
C PHE A 61 -3.67 17.96 -2.11
N VAL A 62 -3.43 17.17 -3.16
CA VAL A 62 -2.20 17.24 -3.98
C VAL A 62 -2.44 17.76 -5.39
N ALA A 63 -3.70 18.04 -5.76
CA ALA A 63 -4.07 18.33 -7.15
C ALA A 63 -3.36 19.56 -7.76
N LYS A 64 -2.97 20.52 -6.91
CA LYS A 64 -2.25 21.74 -7.33
C LYS A 64 -0.74 21.67 -7.12
N GLN A 65 -0.21 20.57 -6.58
CA GLN A 65 1.21 20.42 -6.31
C GLN A 65 1.96 20.06 -7.59
N HIS A 66 3.13 20.67 -7.80
CA HIS A 66 4.02 20.31 -8.89
C HIS A 66 4.78 19.01 -8.58
N GLN A 67 5.39 18.39 -9.59
CA GLN A 67 6.37 17.34 -9.32
C GLN A 67 7.69 18.00 -8.85
N PRO A 68 8.42 17.44 -7.88
CA PRO A 68 8.22 16.13 -7.26
C PRO A 68 7.37 16.14 -5.96
N THR A 69 6.90 17.31 -5.50
CA THR A 69 6.23 17.45 -4.20
C THR A 69 4.92 16.67 -4.13
N LYS A 70 4.18 16.57 -5.24
CA LYS A 70 3.01 15.69 -5.36
C LYS A 70 3.35 14.23 -5.07
N GLY A 71 4.39 13.69 -5.72
CA GLY A 71 4.82 12.32 -5.51
C GLY A 71 5.26 12.06 -4.07
N LEU A 72 6.06 12.97 -3.50
CA LEU A 72 6.51 12.87 -2.10
C LEU A 72 5.35 12.87 -1.12
N THR A 73 4.34 13.73 -1.32
CA THR A 73 3.17 13.81 -0.42
C THR A 73 2.35 12.52 -0.46
N LEU A 74 2.13 11.95 -1.66
CA LEU A 74 1.41 10.68 -1.81
C LEU A 74 2.19 9.50 -1.24
N THR A 75 3.51 9.48 -1.43
CA THR A 75 4.38 8.47 -0.79
C THR A 75 4.30 8.59 0.72
N LEU A 76 4.41 9.80 1.27
CA LEU A 76 4.35 10.02 2.72
C LEU A 76 2.99 9.61 3.30
N SER A 77 1.87 9.95 2.65
CA SER A 77 0.55 9.52 3.11
C SER A 77 0.42 8.00 3.13
N THR A 78 1.01 7.33 2.13
CA THR A 78 1.01 5.88 2.04
C THR A 78 1.86 5.24 3.14
N LEU A 79 3.03 5.81 3.42
CA LEU A 79 3.91 5.35 4.50
C LEU A 79 3.26 5.52 5.88
N VAL A 80 2.60 6.66 6.14
CA VAL A 80 1.91 6.91 7.41
C VAL A 80 0.82 5.86 7.65
N VAL A 81 -0.02 5.58 6.65
CA VAL A 81 -1.05 4.54 6.76
C VAL A 81 -0.41 3.16 6.91
N GLY A 82 0.66 2.86 6.17
CA GLY A 82 1.40 1.62 6.29
C GLY A 82 1.97 1.38 7.69
N VAL A 83 2.49 2.43 8.36
CA VAL A 83 2.95 2.35 9.76
C VAL A 83 1.79 2.00 10.68
N ILE A 84 0.64 2.67 10.54
CA ILE A 84 -0.54 2.39 11.36
C ILE A 84 -0.97 0.94 11.21
N VAL A 85 -1.09 0.47 9.95
CA VAL A 85 -1.46 -0.92 9.66
C VAL A 85 -0.45 -1.90 10.23
N ALA A 86 0.84 -1.65 10.04
CA ALA A 86 1.90 -2.54 10.52
C ALA A 86 1.84 -2.66 12.05
N LEU A 87 1.68 -1.55 12.77
CA LEU A 87 1.57 -1.59 14.24
C LEU A 87 0.31 -2.32 14.71
N VAL A 88 -0.85 -2.02 14.10
CA VAL A 88 -2.12 -2.65 14.45
C VAL A 88 -2.10 -4.15 14.18
N SER A 89 -1.68 -4.56 12.99
CA SER A 89 -1.62 -5.98 12.60
C SER A 89 -0.58 -6.76 13.42
N PHE A 90 0.57 -6.16 13.73
CA PHE A 90 1.58 -6.77 14.60
C PHE A 90 1.05 -7.02 16.02
N ALA A 91 0.35 -6.04 16.59
CA ALA A 91 -0.21 -6.14 17.93
C ALA A 91 -1.40 -7.11 18.03
N THR A 92 -2.24 -7.16 16.99
CA THR A 92 -3.51 -7.92 17.02
C THR A 92 -3.39 -9.33 16.46
N ILE A 93 -2.72 -9.51 15.32
CA ILE A 93 -2.64 -10.78 14.59
C ILE A 93 -1.28 -11.44 14.83
N GLY A 94 -0.22 -10.64 14.88
CA GLY A 94 1.14 -11.11 15.12
C GLY A 94 1.46 -11.51 16.56
N GLY A 95 0.55 -11.24 17.52
CA GLY A 95 0.79 -11.49 18.95
C GLY A 95 1.97 -10.73 19.52
N SER A 96 2.42 -9.65 18.86
CA SER A 96 3.65 -8.91 19.17
C SER A 96 4.94 -9.74 19.18
N VAL A 97 4.97 -10.87 18.48
CA VAL A 97 6.16 -11.74 18.40
C VAL A 97 7.16 -11.16 17.41
N SER A 98 8.40 -10.94 17.86
CA SER A 98 9.50 -10.42 17.06
C SER A 98 10.52 -11.51 16.72
N PRO A 99 10.99 -11.63 15.46
CA PRO A 99 10.59 -10.88 14.26
C PRO A 99 9.17 -11.26 13.77
N PRO A 100 8.55 -10.46 12.86
CA PRO A 100 7.23 -10.73 12.30
C PRO A 100 7.10 -12.17 11.82
N THR A 101 6.04 -12.85 12.27
CA THR A 101 5.83 -14.26 11.96
C THR A 101 5.42 -14.44 10.49
N PRO A 102 5.73 -15.60 9.87
CA PRO A 102 5.26 -15.90 8.51
C PRO A 102 3.73 -15.80 8.37
N MET A 103 3.00 -16.13 9.43
CA MET A 103 1.54 -16.05 9.47
C MET A 103 1.04 -14.61 9.40
N LEU A 104 1.69 -13.69 10.12
CA LEU A 104 1.39 -12.26 10.04
C LEU A 104 1.64 -11.72 8.62
N ALA A 105 2.75 -12.12 7.98
CA ALA A 105 3.04 -11.74 6.60
C ALA A 105 1.98 -12.28 5.63
N MET A 106 1.53 -13.53 5.81
CA MET A 106 0.45 -14.12 5.04
C MET A 106 -0.85 -13.32 5.18
N CYS A 107 -1.24 -12.94 6.40
CA CYS A 107 -2.41 -12.11 6.64
C CYS A 107 -2.32 -10.75 5.91
N SER A 108 -1.15 -10.10 5.94
CA SER A 108 -0.89 -8.88 5.18
C SER A 108 -1.02 -9.09 3.67
N ILE A 109 -0.56 -10.21 3.13
CA ILE A 109 -0.72 -10.55 1.70
C ILE A 109 -2.19 -10.71 1.34
N VAL A 110 -2.99 -11.39 2.18
CA VAL A 110 -4.44 -11.54 1.93
C VAL A 110 -5.14 -10.18 1.93
N SER A 111 -4.71 -9.24 2.78
CA SER A 111 -5.25 -7.87 2.78
C SER A 111 -5.07 -7.15 1.44
N VAL A 112 -3.97 -7.43 0.72
CA VAL A 112 -3.70 -6.90 -0.62
C VAL A 112 -4.71 -7.46 -1.62
N VAL A 113 -4.98 -8.77 -1.58
CA VAL A 113 -5.94 -9.42 -2.47
C VAL A 113 -7.34 -8.89 -2.25
N ILE A 114 -7.76 -8.72 -0.99
CA ILE A 114 -9.08 -8.17 -0.65
C ILE A 114 -9.19 -6.73 -1.13
N THR A 115 -8.14 -5.92 -0.91
CA THR A 115 -8.13 -4.52 -1.36
C THR A 115 -8.14 -4.42 -2.88
N PHE A 116 -7.44 -5.31 -3.58
CA PHE A 116 -7.48 -5.41 -5.04
C PHE A 116 -8.93 -5.68 -5.51
N TRP A 117 -9.61 -6.66 -4.93
CA TRP A 117 -11.00 -6.96 -5.26
C TRP A 117 -11.93 -5.77 -4.99
N ALA A 118 -11.86 -5.18 -3.80
CA ALA A 118 -12.74 -4.08 -3.43
C ALA A 118 -12.50 -2.82 -4.27
N ALA A 119 -11.24 -2.44 -4.49
CA ALA A 119 -10.90 -1.20 -5.18
C ALA A 119 -10.96 -1.32 -6.71
N ILE A 120 -10.46 -2.42 -7.28
CA ILE A 120 -10.31 -2.58 -8.74
C ILE A 120 -11.53 -3.31 -9.32
N MET A 121 -11.88 -4.48 -8.80
CA MET A 121 -12.96 -5.29 -9.37
C MET A 121 -14.33 -4.67 -9.09
N TRP A 122 -14.53 -4.09 -7.90
CA TRP A 122 -15.79 -3.47 -7.50
C TRP A 122 -15.78 -1.94 -7.57
N GLY A 123 -14.67 -1.31 -7.99
CA GLY A 123 -14.58 0.14 -8.12
C GLY A 123 -14.82 0.91 -6.81
N GLY A 124 -14.53 0.29 -5.66
CA GLY A 124 -14.76 0.87 -4.33
C GLY A 124 -16.23 0.87 -3.88
N TRP A 125 -17.12 0.14 -4.56
CA TRP A 125 -18.50 -0.04 -4.09
C TRP A 125 -18.51 -0.82 -2.76
N PRO A 126 -19.38 -0.47 -1.79
CA PRO A 126 -20.45 0.54 -1.84
C PRO A 126 -20.01 1.96 -1.48
N PHE A 127 -18.78 2.16 -1.00
CA PHE A 127 -18.35 3.43 -0.41
C PHE A 127 -18.21 4.56 -1.42
N THR A 128 -17.86 4.25 -2.66
CA THR A 128 -17.85 5.25 -3.75
C THR A 128 -19.25 5.70 -4.16
N ALA A 129 -20.28 4.87 -3.95
CA ALA A 129 -21.68 5.27 -4.15
C ALA A 129 -22.22 6.06 -2.95
N MET A 130 -21.76 5.74 -1.73
CA MET A 130 -22.21 6.37 -0.48
C MET A 130 -21.56 7.74 -0.24
N PHE A 131 -20.27 7.89 -0.56
CA PHE A 131 -19.51 9.10 -0.29
C PHE A 131 -19.09 9.80 -1.58
N LYS A 132 -19.48 11.08 -1.71
CA LYS A 132 -19.04 11.92 -2.84
C LYS A 132 -17.57 12.35 -2.75
N ASN A 133 -16.99 12.35 -1.55
CA ASN A 133 -15.58 12.70 -1.36
C ASN A 133 -14.70 11.45 -1.62
N PRO A 134 -13.84 11.46 -2.65
CA PRO A 134 -13.02 10.30 -3.02
C PRO A 134 -12.03 9.91 -1.92
N ILE A 135 -11.56 10.88 -1.13
CA ILE A 135 -10.64 10.62 0.00
C ILE A 135 -11.35 9.77 1.04
N VAL A 136 -12.56 10.20 1.44
CA VAL A 136 -13.37 9.49 2.43
C VAL A 136 -13.76 8.12 1.90
N ALA A 137 -14.26 8.04 0.66
CA ALA A 137 -14.60 6.76 0.03
C ALA A 137 -13.42 5.77 0.03
N GLY A 138 -12.22 6.25 -0.33
CA GLY A 138 -11.02 5.43 -0.35
C GLY A 138 -10.58 4.95 1.03
N LEU A 139 -10.55 5.83 2.04
CA LEU A 139 -10.17 5.45 3.40
C LEU A 139 -11.20 4.51 4.03
N THR A 140 -12.50 4.74 3.82
CA THR A 140 -13.53 3.84 4.33
C THR A 140 -13.45 2.48 3.65
N THR A 141 -13.18 2.43 2.33
CA THR A 141 -12.92 1.17 1.62
C THR A 141 -11.74 0.43 2.22
N LEU A 142 -10.63 1.13 2.50
CA LEU A 142 -9.45 0.54 3.11
C LEU A 142 -9.76 -0.09 4.48
N VAL A 143 -10.45 0.66 5.35
CA VAL A 143 -10.86 0.17 6.68
C VAL A 143 -11.75 -1.07 6.54
N ALA A 144 -12.74 -1.03 5.64
CA ALA A 144 -13.61 -2.17 5.38
C ALA A 144 -12.82 -3.39 4.87
N CYS A 145 -11.82 -3.19 4.01
CA CYS A 145 -10.95 -4.28 3.54
C CYS A 145 -10.18 -4.93 4.69
N TYR A 146 -9.64 -4.16 5.63
CA TYR A 146 -8.97 -4.73 6.81
C TYR A 146 -9.92 -5.43 7.77
N VAL A 147 -11.15 -4.94 7.95
CA VAL A 147 -12.18 -5.64 8.73
C VAL A 147 -12.53 -6.97 8.09
N VAL A 148 -12.80 -6.99 6.78
CA VAL A 148 -13.08 -8.22 6.03
C VAL A 148 -11.89 -9.17 6.10
N ASN A 149 -10.66 -8.66 5.93
CA ASN A 149 -9.44 -9.45 6.05
C ASN A 149 -9.32 -10.12 7.41
N TYR A 150 -9.54 -9.36 8.48
CA TYR A 150 -9.48 -9.88 9.85
C TYR A 150 -10.53 -10.99 10.07
N LEU A 151 -11.77 -10.79 9.61
CA LEU A 151 -12.83 -11.78 9.71
C LEU A 151 -12.50 -13.06 8.92
N LEU A 152 -12.06 -12.92 7.68
CA LEU A 152 -11.67 -14.07 6.86
C LEU A 152 -10.48 -14.81 7.48
N PHE A 153 -9.51 -14.07 8.00
CA PHE A 153 -8.36 -14.64 8.65
C PHE A 153 -8.76 -15.47 9.88
N ARG A 154 -9.61 -14.91 10.74
CA ARG A 154 -10.09 -15.58 11.97
C ARG A 154 -11.01 -16.77 11.71
N ILE A 155 -11.68 -16.83 10.56
CA ILE A 155 -12.59 -17.94 10.23
C ILE A 155 -11.85 -19.10 9.57
N PHE A 156 -10.86 -18.80 8.72
CA PHE A 156 -10.24 -19.81 7.85
C PHE A 156 -8.82 -20.21 8.24
N PHE A 157 -8.10 -19.44 9.07
CA PHE A 157 -6.66 -19.61 9.29
C PHE A 157 -6.22 -19.64 10.77
N ASP A 158 -7.13 -19.44 11.72
CA ASP A 158 -6.89 -19.37 13.16
C ASP A 158 -7.88 -20.30 13.89
#